data_AF-A0A961BS00-F1
#
_entry.id   AF-A0A961BS00-F1
#
_cell.length_a   1.000
_cell.length_b   1.000
_cell.length_c   1.000
_cell.angle_alpha   90.00
_cell.angle_beta   90.00
_cell.angle_gamma   90.00
#
_symmetry.space_group_name_H-M   'P 1'
#
loop_
_entity.id
_entity.type
_entity.pdbx_description
1 polymer ?
#
loop_
_entity_poly.entity_id
_entity_poly.type
_entity_poly.pdbx_seq_one_letter_code
_entity_poly.pdbx_strand_id
1 'polypeptide(L)'
;DADRRAVIDDLRASATAPAPPRPQLTPDDLRALTDAGVAIGNHGLTHALLDRCDDATLRREVLDAHERLTGWLGDEPTAFAYPNGNGDPRAHAVLAGAGYRAAFAFDHHLSDGPAPDRWAVSRLRVNAWTPPVRFRLIMSGLHPALLATRARLRPG
;
A
#
# COMPACT_ATOMS: atom_id res chain seq x y z
N ASP A 1 -4.41 9.44 -13.07
CA ASP A 1 -4.54 8.00 -13.33
C ASP A 1 -5.10 7.69 -14.73
N ALA A 2 -5.48 8.70 -15.53
CA ALA A 2 -5.99 8.50 -16.88
C ALA A 2 -5.01 7.70 -17.76
N ASP A 3 -3.72 8.05 -17.74
CA ASP A 3 -2.69 7.36 -18.53
C ASP A 3 -2.59 5.87 -18.20
N ARG A 4 -2.57 5.51 -16.90
CA ARG A 4 -2.53 4.11 -16.47
C ARG A 4 -3.74 3.34 -16.99
N ARG A 5 -4.94 3.92 -16.87
CA ARG A 5 -6.17 3.30 -17.39
C ARG A 5 -6.12 3.12 -18.89
N ALA A 6 -5.71 4.14 -19.64
CA ALA A 6 -5.55 4.06 -21.09
C ALA A 6 -4.60 2.94 -21.50
N VAL A 7 -3.44 2.81 -20.82
CA VAL A 7 -2.49 1.71 -21.06
C VAL A 7 -3.10 0.35 -20.72
N ILE A 8 -3.81 0.23 -19.60
CA ILE A 8 -4.49 -1.02 -19.22
C ILE A 8 -5.55 -1.41 -20.26
N ASP A 9 -6.33 -0.44 -20.75
CA ASP A 9 -7.39 -0.69 -21.73
C ASP A 9 -6.81 -1.05 -23.10
N ASP A 10 -5.72 -0.41 -23.53
CA ASP A 10 -4.96 -0.80 -24.72
C ASP A 10 -4.39 -2.22 -24.60
N LEU A 11 -3.81 -2.57 -23.45
CA LEU A 11 -3.34 -3.94 -23.19
C LEU A 11 -4.48 -4.95 -23.24
N ARG A 12 -5.66 -4.63 -22.69
CA ARG A 12 -6.83 -5.51 -22.77
C ARG A 12 -7.33 -5.68 -24.20
N ALA A 13 -7.28 -4.63 -25.01
CA ALA A 13 -7.72 -4.66 -26.40
C ALA A 13 -6.74 -5.37 -27.33
N SER A 14 -5.43 -5.26 -27.06
CA SER A 14 -4.35 -5.80 -27.90
C SER A 14 -3.84 -7.18 -27.47
N ALA A 15 -4.13 -7.62 -26.24
CA ALA A 15 -3.66 -8.91 -25.74
C ALA A 15 -4.21 -10.08 -26.55
N THR A 16 -3.31 -10.96 -27.01
CA THR A 16 -3.64 -12.19 -27.75
C THR A 16 -3.90 -13.38 -26.83
N ALA A 17 -3.70 -13.23 -25.52
CA ALA A 17 -3.95 -14.23 -24.50
C ALA A 17 -4.51 -13.57 -23.23
N PRO A 18 -5.37 -14.26 -22.47
CA PRO A 18 -5.88 -13.72 -21.22
C PRO A 18 -4.75 -13.53 -20.20
N ALA A 19 -4.92 -12.56 -19.30
CA ALA A 19 -4.03 -12.41 -18.17
C ALA A 19 -4.05 -13.69 -17.31
N PRO A 20 -2.90 -14.19 -16.84
CA PRO A 20 -2.87 -15.35 -15.98
C PRO A 20 -3.67 -15.08 -14.71
N PRO A 21 -4.42 -16.07 -14.20
CA PRO A 21 -5.18 -15.89 -12.97
C PRO A 21 -4.22 -15.55 -11.83
N ARG A 22 -4.57 -14.53 -11.06
CA ARG A 22 -3.89 -14.16 -9.82
C ARG A 22 -4.88 -14.35 -8.68
N PRO A 23 -4.88 -15.51 -8.00
CA PRO A 23 -5.78 -15.76 -6.88
C PRO A 23 -5.74 -14.59 -5.90
N GLN A 24 -6.91 -14.06 -5.57
CA GLN A 24 -7.09 -13.04 -4.54
C GLN A 24 -7.81 -13.67 -3.37
N LEU A 25 -7.60 -13.13 -2.17
CA LEU A 25 -8.38 -13.50 -1.01
C LEU A 25 -9.86 -13.13 -1.24
N THR A 26 -10.74 -14.05 -0.85
CA THR A 26 -12.19 -13.85 -0.86
C THR A 26 -12.65 -13.18 0.43
N PRO A 27 -13.87 -12.63 0.50
CA PRO A 27 -14.43 -12.11 1.75
C PRO A 27 -14.43 -13.14 2.90
N ASP A 28 -14.64 -14.42 2.60
CA ASP A 28 -14.60 -15.48 3.61
C ASP A 28 -13.17 -15.72 4.13
N ASP A 29 -12.16 -15.64 3.25
CA ASP A 29 -10.76 -15.70 3.67
C ASP A 29 -10.40 -14.51 4.57
N LEU A 30 -10.90 -13.31 4.25
CA LEU A 30 -10.67 -12.13 5.08
C LEU A 30 -11.29 -12.28 6.47
N ARG A 31 -12.50 -12.85 6.58
CA ARG A 31 -13.14 -13.14 7.87
C ARG A 31 -12.37 -14.18 8.68
N ALA A 32 -11.92 -15.26 8.02
CA ALA A 32 -11.11 -16.27 8.68
C ALA A 32 -9.79 -15.67 9.23
N LEU A 33 -9.19 -14.71 8.51
CA LEU A 33 -8.01 -13.99 8.97
C LEU A 33 -8.32 -13.07 10.16
N THR A 34 -9.44 -12.34 10.13
CA THR A 34 -9.84 -11.49 11.28
C THR A 34 -10.14 -12.32 12.52
N ASP A 35 -10.81 -13.47 12.38
CA ASP A 35 -11.09 -14.40 13.48
C ASP A 35 -9.80 -14.99 14.07
N ALA A 36 -8.75 -15.11 13.25
CA ALA A 36 -7.42 -15.52 13.68
C ALA A 36 -6.56 -14.37 14.26
N GLY A 37 -7.12 -13.16 14.41
CA GLY A 37 -6.45 -11.99 14.98
C GLY A 37 -5.60 -11.18 14.00
N VAL A 38 -5.76 -11.39 12.69
CA VAL A 38 -5.07 -10.60 11.66
C VAL A 38 -5.90 -9.35 11.34
N ALA A 39 -5.29 -8.17 11.51
CA ALA A 39 -5.92 -6.92 11.11
C ALA A 39 -5.91 -6.75 9.58
N ILE A 40 -7.07 -6.40 9.01
CA ILE A 40 -7.23 -6.13 7.58
C ILE A 40 -7.28 -4.61 7.36
N GLY A 41 -6.36 -4.09 6.54
CA GLY A 41 -6.29 -2.69 6.16
C GLY A 41 -6.70 -2.45 4.71
N ASN A 42 -6.87 -1.19 4.34
CA ASN A 42 -7.20 -0.78 2.97
C ASN A 42 -5.94 -0.52 2.14
N HIS A 43 -5.94 -0.91 0.86
CA HIS A 43 -4.85 -0.69 -0.09
C HIS A 43 -5.28 0.00 -1.40
N GLY A 44 -6.41 0.71 -1.36
CA GLY A 44 -7.07 1.27 -2.53
C GLY A 44 -7.87 0.23 -3.31
N LEU A 45 -8.72 0.71 -4.21
CA LEU A 45 -9.66 -0.12 -4.97
C LEU A 45 -9.01 -0.82 -6.15
N THR A 46 -8.22 -0.08 -6.94
CA THR A 46 -7.65 -0.56 -8.22
C THR A 46 -6.13 -0.46 -8.27
N HIS A 47 -5.51 -0.20 -7.10
CA HIS A 47 -4.07 0.03 -6.95
C HIS A 47 -3.57 1.21 -7.81
N ALA A 48 -4.40 2.27 -7.92
CA ALA A 48 -4.01 3.53 -8.57
C ALA A 48 -2.99 4.28 -7.70
N LEU A 49 -2.05 4.99 -8.36
CA LEU A 49 -1.12 5.88 -7.65
C LEU A 49 -1.87 7.16 -7.25
N LEU A 50 -2.17 7.31 -5.96
CA LEU A 50 -3.07 8.35 -5.46
C LEU A 50 -2.53 9.77 -5.74
N ASP A 51 -1.22 9.96 -5.64
CA ASP A 51 -0.50 11.20 -5.98
C ASP A 51 -0.66 11.60 -7.45
N ARG A 52 -1.03 10.65 -8.32
CA ARG A 52 -1.30 10.87 -9.76
C ARG A 52 -2.78 10.92 -10.08
N CYS A 53 -3.67 10.82 -9.08
CA CYS A 53 -5.11 10.88 -9.27
C CYS A 53 -5.62 12.32 -9.15
N ASP A 54 -6.67 12.64 -9.90
CA ASP A 54 -7.54 13.76 -9.56
C ASP A 54 -8.30 13.47 -8.24
N ASP A 55 -8.87 14.50 -7.62
CA ASP A 55 -9.50 14.40 -6.31
C ASP A 55 -10.68 13.41 -6.30
N ALA A 56 -11.47 13.39 -7.38
CA ALA A 56 -12.61 12.49 -7.49
C ALA A 56 -12.18 11.03 -7.55
N THR A 57 -11.15 10.72 -8.36
CA THR A 57 -10.57 9.38 -8.47
C THR A 57 -9.92 8.97 -7.16
N LEU A 58 -9.15 9.85 -6.52
CA LEU A 58 -8.51 9.57 -5.22
C LEU A 58 -9.55 9.21 -4.16
N ARG A 59 -10.63 10.01 -4.04
CA ARG A 59 -11.72 9.73 -3.09
C ARG A 59 -12.37 8.38 -3.38
N ARG A 60 -12.70 8.10 -4.64
CA ARG A 60 -13.28 6.81 -5.04
C ARG A 60 -12.37 5.63 -4.69
N GLU A 61 -11.08 5.73 -4.98
CA GLU A 61 -10.11 4.66 -4.68
C GLU A 61 -10.03 4.35 -3.19
N VAL A 62 -10.17 5.34 -2.32
CA VAL A 62 -10.12 5.17 -0.87
C VAL A 62 -11.48 4.73 -0.30
N LEU A 63 -12.56 5.46 -0.63
CA LEU A 63 -13.86 5.32 0.01
C LEU A 63 -14.63 4.10 -0.49
N ASP A 64 -14.64 3.80 -1.78
CA ASP A 64 -15.33 2.60 -2.29
C ASP A 64 -14.66 1.32 -1.75
N ALA A 65 -13.33 1.33 -1.62
CA ALA A 65 -12.59 0.21 -1.01
C ALA A 65 -12.89 0.11 0.49
N HIS A 66 -13.02 1.25 1.19
CA HIS A 66 -13.42 1.29 2.59
C HIS A 66 -14.81 0.68 2.76
N GLU A 67 -15.81 1.14 2.01
CA GLU A 67 -17.19 0.63 2.08
C GLU A 67 -17.29 -0.87 1.80
N ARG A 68 -16.53 -1.39 0.81
CA ARG A 68 -16.48 -2.83 0.52
C ARG A 68 -15.90 -3.63 1.68
N LEU A 69 -14.78 -3.17 2.25
CA LEU A 69 -14.16 -3.83 3.40
C LEU A 69 -15.10 -3.81 4.62
N THR A 70 -15.70 -2.66 4.92
CA THR A 70 -16.69 -2.53 6.00
C THR A 70 -17.89 -3.47 5.77
N GLY A 71 -18.40 -3.55 4.54
CA GLY A 71 -19.50 -4.46 4.21
C GLY A 71 -19.14 -5.95 4.33
N TRP A 72 -17.89 -6.34 4.09
CA TRP A 72 -17.46 -7.73 4.24
C TRP A 72 -17.15 -8.12 5.69
N LEU A 73 -16.55 -7.20 6.44
CA LEU A 73 -15.97 -7.48 7.77
C LEU A 73 -16.86 -7.03 8.93
N GLY A 74 -17.83 -6.13 8.68
CA GLY A 74 -18.67 -5.53 9.72
C GLY A 74 -18.02 -4.37 10.47
N ASP A 75 -16.68 -4.28 10.45
CA ASP A 75 -15.90 -3.20 11.05
C ASP A 75 -15.18 -2.37 9.98
N GLU A 76 -15.01 -1.07 10.26
CA GLU A 76 -14.29 -0.15 9.38
C GLU A 76 -12.77 -0.38 9.42
N PRO A 77 -12.08 -0.39 8.27
CA PRO A 77 -10.62 -0.48 8.24
C PRO A 77 -9.99 0.80 8.82
N THR A 78 -9.05 0.63 9.76
CA THR A 78 -8.41 1.76 10.46
C THR A 78 -6.99 2.07 10.00
N ALA A 79 -6.46 1.29 9.05
CA ALA A 79 -5.12 1.45 8.51
C ALA A 79 -5.12 1.38 6.98
N PHE A 80 -4.26 2.19 6.35
CA PHE A 80 -4.13 2.28 4.90
C PHE A 80 -2.71 1.94 4.45
N ALA A 81 -2.52 1.30 3.30
CA ALA A 81 -1.22 1.20 2.65
C ALA A 81 -1.30 1.91 1.30
N TYR A 82 -0.40 2.85 1.01
CA TYR A 82 -0.43 3.50 -0.30
C TYR A 82 0.07 2.54 -1.38
N PRO A 83 -0.64 2.42 -2.52
CA PRO A 83 -0.09 1.81 -3.73
C PRO A 83 1.28 2.41 -4.06
N ASN A 84 2.31 1.57 -4.11
CA ASN A 84 3.72 1.95 -4.25
C ASN A 84 4.29 2.90 -3.19
N GLY A 85 3.57 3.20 -2.11
CA GLY A 85 4.04 4.05 -1.01
C GLY A 85 3.85 5.55 -1.20
N ASN A 86 3.18 6.00 -2.26
CA ASN A 86 3.02 7.42 -2.57
C ASN A 86 1.72 7.98 -1.97
N GLY A 87 1.85 8.74 -0.88
CA GLY A 87 0.78 9.55 -0.29
C GLY A 87 1.05 11.04 -0.49
N ASP A 88 -0.02 11.84 -0.52
CA ASP A 88 0.04 13.30 -0.54
C ASP A 88 -0.96 13.90 0.47
N PRO A 89 -0.91 15.22 0.76
CA PRO A 89 -1.83 15.84 1.73
C PRO A 89 -3.31 15.66 1.41
N ARG A 90 -3.70 15.50 0.13
CA ARG A 90 -5.09 15.25 -0.26
C ARG A 90 -5.51 13.86 0.18
N ALA A 91 -4.66 12.86 -0.04
CA ALA A 91 -4.87 11.51 0.48
C ALA A 91 -4.99 11.51 2.01
N HIS A 92 -4.11 12.25 2.71
CA HIS A 92 -4.15 12.33 4.18
C HIS A 92 -5.48 12.89 4.68
N ALA A 93 -6.02 13.93 4.02
CA ALA A 93 -7.30 14.52 4.38
C ALA A 93 -8.47 13.55 4.17
N VAL A 94 -8.48 12.81 3.06
CA VAL A 94 -9.52 11.79 2.80
C VAL A 94 -9.44 10.65 3.83
N LEU A 95 -8.23 10.17 4.13
CA LEU A 95 -8.02 9.13 5.14
C LEU A 95 -8.43 9.59 6.54
N ALA A 96 -8.07 10.82 6.94
CA ALA A 96 -8.49 11.39 8.21
C ALA A 96 -10.02 11.50 8.31
N GLY A 97 -10.69 11.94 7.25
CA GLY A 97 -12.15 12.06 7.20
C GLY A 97 -12.88 10.73 7.24
N ALA A 98 -12.22 9.62 6.86
CA ALA A 98 -12.76 8.27 6.85
C ALA A 98 -12.32 7.41 8.05
N GLY A 99 -11.80 8.03 9.12
CA GLY A 99 -11.49 7.34 10.37
C GLY A 99 -10.16 6.57 10.41
N TYR A 100 -9.30 6.71 9.40
CA TYR A 100 -8.00 6.04 9.40
C TYR A 100 -7.06 6.63 10.46
N ARG A 101 -6.31 5.74 11.14
CA ARG A 101 -5.37 6.10 12.21
C ARG A 101 -3.92 6.11 11.74
N ALA A 102 -3.60 5.34 10.71
CA ALA A 102 -2.26 5.28 10.13
C ALA A 102 -2.30 4.94 8.65
N ALA A 103 -1.27 5.37 7.93
CA ALA A 103 -1.01 5.01 6.55
C ALA A 103 0.46 4.64 6.33
N PHE A 104 0.72 3.61 5.53
CA PHE A 104 2.04 3.02 5.34
C PHE A 104 2.65 3.37 3.99
N ALA A 105 3.89 3.87 4.03
CA ALA A 105 4.72 4.10 2.87
C ALA A 105 5.37 2.79 2.36
N PHE A 106 6.18 2.87 1.30
CA PHE A 106 6.94 1.75 0.74
C PHE A 106 8.38 2.18 0.39
N ASP A 107 9.10 2.66 1.39
CA ASP A 107 10.38 3.34 1.26
C ASP A 107 11.59 2.45 1.63
N HIS A 108 11.39 1.35 2.37
CA HIS A 108 12.48 0.54 2.94
C HIS A 108 13.31 1.28 3.97
N HIS A 109 12.64 2.02 4.83
CA HIS A 109 13.27 2.70 5.96
C HIS A 109 12.70 2.20 7.29
N LEU A 110 13.49 2.37 8.36
CA LEU A 110 12.94 2.42 9.70
C LEU A 110 12.40 3.82 9.93
N SER A 111 11.24 3.91 10.57
CA SER A 111 10.70 5.19 10.98
C SER A 111 11.64 5.88 11.96
N ASP A 112 11.96 7.15 11.70
CA ASP A 112 12.84 7.96 12.54
C ASP A 112 12.08 8.55 13.75
N GLY A 113 12.74 8.54 14.91
CA GLY A 113 12.29 9.28 16.10
C GLY A 113 11.13 8.65 16.90
N PRO A 114 10.74 9.29 18.02
CA PRO A 114 9.77 8.74 18.98
C PRO A 114 8.30 8.86 18.52
N ALA A 115 8.01 9.68 17.51
CA ALA A 115 6.65 9.91 16.99
C ALA A 115 6.67 10.04 15.47
N PRO A 116 6.65 8.91 14.73
CA PRO A 116 6.68 8.95 13.28
C PRO A 116 5.41 9.57 12.70
N ASP A 117 5.53 10.16 11.50
CA ASP A 117 4.35 10.63 10.77
C ASP A 117 3.40 9.46 10.52
N ARG A 118 2.24 9.49 11.20
CA ARG A 118 1.23 8.43 11.08
C ARG A 118 0.70 8.28 9.66
N TRP A 119 0.82 9.32 8.83
CA TRP A 119 0.40 9.27 7.43
C TRP A 119 1.47 8.75 6.48
N ALA A 120 2.67 8.46 6.96
CA ALA A 120 3.79 7.97 6.19
C ALA A 120 4.66 7.02 7.02
N VAL A 121 4.04 6.00 7.63
CA VAL A 121 4.77 5.01 8.43
C VAL A 121 5.65 4.16 7.49
N SER A 122 6.96 4.29 7.65
CA SER A 122 7.97 3.54 6.90
C SER A 122 7.87 2.04 7.14
N ARG A 123 8.24 1.24 6.12
CA ARG A 123 8.22 -0.22 6.19
C ARG A 123 9.49 -0.81 5.65
N LEU A 124 9.96 -1.87 6.31
CA LEU A 124 11.03 -2.73 5.79
C LEU A 124 10.47 -3.73 4.79
N ARG A 125 11.19 -3.91 3.68
CA ARG A 125 10.78 -4.76 2.57
C ARG A 125 11.47 -6.11 2.69
N VAL A 126 10.68 -7.17 2.73
CA VAL A 126 11.11 -8.57 2.70
C VAL A 126 10.17 -9.33 1.77
N ASN A 127 10.63 -10.47 1.24
CA ASN A 127 9.82 -11.35 0.42
C ASN A 127 10.12 -12.82 0.74
N ALA A 128 9.36 -13.74 0.14
CA ALA A 128 9.50 -15.18 0.36
C ALA A 128 10.91 -15.74 0.07
N TRP A 129 11.70 -15.04 -0.74
CA TRP A 129 13.06 -15.43 -1.14
C TRP A 129 14.15 -14.76 -0.31
N THR A 130 13.79 -14.01 0.73
CA THR A 130 14.76 -13.31 1.58
C THR A 130 15.42 -14.33 2.53
N PRO A 131 16.74 -14.61 2.39
CA PRO A 131 17.39 -15.59 3.25
C PRO A 131 17.38 -15.12 4.71
N PRO A 132 17.35 -16.03 5.71
CA PRO A 132 17.28 -15.66 7.13
C PRO A 132 18.38 -14.67 7.58
N VAL A 133 19.60 -14.80 7.03
CA VAL A 133 20.70 -13.86 7.30
C VAL A 133 20.39 -12.45 6.79
N ARG A 134 19.82 -12.34 5.59
CA ARG A 134 19.42 -11.05 5.01
C ARG A 134 18.22 -10.46 5.75
N PHE A 135 17.26 -11.30 6.15
CA PHE A 135 16.12 -10.89 6.96
C PHE A 135 16.59 -10.23 8.27
N ARG A 136 17.50 -10.89 9.01
CA ARG A 136 18.09 -10.34 10.24
C ARG A 136 18.81 -9.01 10.00
N LEU A 137 19.54 -8.90 8.88
CA LEU A 137 20.25 -7.67 8.50
C LEU A 137 19.30 -6.52 8.12
N ILE A 138 18.15 -6.83 7.52
CA ILE A 138 17.11 -5.84 7.23
C ILE A 138 16.47 -5.37 8.53
N MET A 139 16.10 -6.30 9.41
CA MET A 139 15.46 -6.00 10.69
C MET A 139 16.36 -5.22 11.66
N SER A 140 17.69 -5.33 11.53
CA SER A 140 18.62 -4.54 12.35
C SER A 140 18.70 -3.07 11.94
N GLY A 141 18.10 -2.66 10.82
CA GLY A 141 18.23 -1.31 10.29
C GLY A 141 19.54 -1.02 9.54
N LEU A 142 20.51 -1.95 9.55
CA LEU A 142 21.79 -1.73 8.89
C LEU A 142 21.66 -1.73 7.36
N HIS A 143 20.92 -2.68 6.79
CA HIS A 143 20.66 -2.72 5.35
C HIS A 143 19.97 -1.45 4.81
N PRO A 144 18.84 -0.99 5.40
CA PRO A 144 18.19 0.23 4.91
C PRO A 144 19.06 1.48 5.12
N ALA A 145 19.81 1.59 6.22
CA ALA A 145 20.74 2.70 6.44
C ALA A 145 21.82 2.78 5.34
N LEU A 146 22.43 1.65 4.98
CA LEU A 146 23.45 1.59 3.92
C LEU A 146 22.89 1.99 2.55
N LEU A 147 21.66 1.61 2.23
CA LEU A 147 21.00 2.01 0.98
C LEU A 147 20.70 3.52 0.96
N ALA A 148 20.23 4.07 2.08
CA ALA A 148 19.98 5.50 2.22
C ALA A 148 21.26 6.32 2.00
N THR A 149 22.37 5.90 2.61
CA THR A 149 23.69 6.53 2.42
C THR A 149 24.16 6.43 0.97
N ARG A 150 24.01 5.27 0.33
CA ARG A 150 24.36 5.11 -1.09
C ARG A 150 23.56 6.01 -2.02
N ALA A 151 22.27 6.17 -1.77
CA ALA A 151 21.41 7.05 -2.57
C ALA A 151 21.87 8.52 -2.47
N ARG A 152 22.29 8.97 -1.28
CA ARG A 152 22.81 10.34 -1.05
C ARG A 152 24.16 10.61 -1.72
N LEU A 153 24.94 9.56 -2.02
CA LEU A 153 26.30 9.67 -2.56
C LEU A 153 26.39 9.48 -4.08
N ARG A 154 25.29 9.18 -4.78
CA ARG A 154 25.27 9.11 -6.24
C ARG A 154 25.09 10.52 -6.82
N PRO A 155 26.05 11.06 -7.60
CA PRO A 155 25.83 12.29 -8.35
C PRO A 155 24.75 12.05 -9.40
N GLY A 156 23.84 13.02 -9.55
CA GLY A 156 22.76 13.02 -10.54
C GLY A 156 23.24 13.20 -11.96
#